data_AF-A0A9W4TDM8-F1
#
_entry.id   AF-A0A9W4TDM8-F1
#
_cell.length_a   1.000
_cell.length_b   1.000
_cell.length_c   1.000
_cell.angle_alpha   90.00
_cell.angle_beta   90.00
_cell.angle_gamma   90.00
#
_symmetry.space_group_name_H-M   'P 1'
#
loop_
_entity.id
_entity.type
_entity.pdbx_description
1 polymer ?
#
loop_
_entity_poly.entity_id
_entity_poly.type
_entity_poly.pdbx_seq_one_letter_code
_entity_poly.pdbx_strand_id
1 'polypeptide(L)'
;MSTKIPQNNADQEIDLALVSKKINNFFQGINASIFRGIQFFIRNWVIVLILVLVGFGLGMFLDNTQKRYEHEIIVAPNFGSTDYLYAKIDLINSKIKENDTLFLKETVGVKQPKSLKFIEIKPITDIYKLIENKPENFELIKLMADNGDIKKIIEDNLTSKNYRYHRISVATDDLNGDKITKSLLNFLNETEYYKKIQEAKLINVKEKMTQNDTTISQINGVLQGFSSNLNSSQKSDKLVYFNDNTQLNDVIKTKGDLVNEQGNYKIELIGYDKIVKDISTTLNIEKTGLLYGNKKLILPLLFIFIYILLKSFKSFYRKQKLILEKNN
;
A
#
# COMPACT_ATOMS: atom_id res chain seq x y z
N MET A 1 70.24 37.21 -18.88
CA MET A 1 69.39 37.95 -17.93
C MET A 1 67.94 37.61 -18.19
N SER A 2 67.27 37.18 -17.11
CA SER A 2 65.83 37.04 -16.82
C SER A 2 64.78 37.08 -17.93
N THR A 3 64.08 35.95 -18.03
CA THR A 3 62.70 35.74 -18.52
C THR A 3 61.66 36.64 -17.83
N LYS A 4 60.60 37.02 -18.55
CA LYS A 4 59.24 37.17 -17.98
C LYS A 4 58.17 36.80 -19.02
N ILE A 5 57.64 35.59 -18.87
CA ILE A 5 56.30 35.19 -19.32
C ILE A 5 55.32 35.94 -18.40
N PRO A 6 54.24 36.59 -18.89
CA PRO A 6 53.15 36.96 -18.01
C PRO A 6 52.35 35.68 -17.70
N GLN A 7 52.68 35.04 -16.59
CA GLN A 7 51.67 34.31 -15.82
C GLN A 7 50.64 35.34 -15.38
N ASN A 8 49.41 35.24 -15.88
CA ASN A 8 48.26 35.91 -15.29
C ASN A 8 47.33 34.85 -14.69
N ASN A 9 47.77 34.29 -13.58
CA ASN A 9 46.94 33.57 -12.62
C ASN A 9 47.20 34.24 -11.26
N ALA A 10 46.57 35.38 -11.03
CA ALA A 10 46.32 35.91 -9.70
C ALA A 10 45.19 36.95 -9.81
N ASP A 11 44.14 36.71 -9.03
CA ASP A 11 43.20 37.71 -8.55
C ASP A 11 42.21 38.27 -9.57
N GLN A 12 41.36 37.39 -10.12
CA GLN A 12 39.95 37.74 -10.21
C GLN A 12 39.41 37.82 -8.77
N GLU A 13 39.74 38.91 -8.06
CA GLU A 13 38.85 39.39 -7.01
C GLU A 13 37.46 39.42 -7.65
N ILE A 14 36.55 38.60 -7.14
CA ILE A 14 35.15 38.69 -7.52
C ILE A 14 34.74 40.10 -7.11
N ASP A 15 34.77 41.02 -8.06
CA ASP A 15 34.40 42.40 -7.83
C ASP A 15 32.94 42.38 -7.38
N LEU A 16 32.76 42.55 -6.06
CA LEU A 16 31.46 42.52 -5.42
C LEU A 16 30.56 43.62 -6.00
N ALA A 17 31.13 44.69 -6.58
CA ALA A 17 30.37 45.70 -7.29
C ALA A 17 29.85 45.19 -8.65
N LEU A 18 30.64 44.40 -9.40
CA LEU A 18 30.18 43.75 -10.65
C LEU A 18 29.13 42.68 -10.38
N VAL A 19 29.30 41.88 -9.31
CA VAL A 19 28.30 40.88 -8.89
C VAL A 19 27.02 41.57 -8.40
N SER A 20 27.13 42.60 -7.55
CA SER A 20 25.99 43.40 -7.09
C SER A 20 25.24 44.07 -8.25
N LYS A 21 25.96 44.61 -9.24
CA LYS A 21 25.35 45.18 -10.45
C LYS A 21 24.64 44.13 -11.30
N LYS A 22 25.19 42.92 -11.45
CA LYS A 22 24.51 41.81 -12.15
C LYS A 22 23.25 41.35 -11.41
N ILE A 23 23.31 41.26 -10.08
CA ILE A 23 22.17 40.93 -9.22
C ILE A 23 21.08 42.01 -9.35
N ASN A 24 21.45 43.29 -9.29
CA ASN A 24 20.50 44.40 -9.44
C ASN A 24 19.87 44.41 -10.85
N ASN A 25 20.65 44.16 -11.90
CA ASN A 25 20.12 44.01 -13.26
C ASN A 25 19.18 42.81 -13.40
N PHE A 26 19.45 41.71 -12.69
CA PHE A 26 18.57 40.54 -12.64
C PHE A 26 17.23 40.89 -11.96
N PHE A 27 17.26 41.55 -10.80
CA PHE A 27 16.04 42.00 -10.11
C PHE A 27 15.25 43.04 -10.91
N GLN A 28 15.91 43.97 -11.61
CA GLN A 28 15.25 44.88 -12.55
C GLN A 28 14.59 44.13 -13.71
N GLY A 29 15.26 43.08 -14.21
CA GLY A 29 14.70 42.16 -15.21
C GLY A 29 13.44 41.44 -14.71
N ILE A 30 13.45 40.98 -13.45
CA ILE A 30 12.28 40.37 -12.79
C ILE A 30 11.15 41.39 -12.66
N ASN A 31 11.40 42.59 -12.13
CA ASN A 31 10.40 43.63 -11.97
C ASN A 31 9.76 44.02 -13.31
N ALA A 32 10.58 44.20 -14.34
CA ALA A 32 10.10 44.47 -15.69
C ALA A 32 9.30 43.29 -16.27
N SER A 33 9.62 42.05 -15.89
CA SER A 33 8.88 40.86 -16.30
C SER A 33 7.50 40.79 -15.61
N ILE A 34 7.45 41.04 -14.30
CA ILE A 34 6.21 41.09 -13.51
C ILE A 34 5.29 42.19 -14.05
N PHE A 35 5.81 43.40 -14.28
CA PHE A 35 5.04 44.51 -14.84
C PHE A 35 4.46 44.15 -16.22
N ARG A 36 5.28 43.55 -17.11
CA ARG A 36 4.81 43.05 -18.41
C ARG A 36 3.77 41.95 -18.27
N GLY A 37 3.88 41.09 -17.26
CA GLY A 37 2.89 40.08 -16.91
C GLY A 37 1.54 40.70 -16.53
N ILE A 38 1.55 41.67 -15.61
CA ILE A 38 0.33 42.39 -15.20
C ILE A 38 -0.31 43.09 -16.40
N GLN A 39 0.48 43.83 -17.18
CA GLN A 39 -0.01 44.53 -18.37
C GLN A 39 -0.56 43.56 -19.43
N PHE A 40 0.03 42.36 -19.55
CA PHE A 40 -0.50 41.32 -20.42
C PHE A 40 -1.91 40.90 -20.01
N PHE A 41 -2.15 40.65 -18.72
CA PHE A 41 -3.49 40.29 -18.24
C PHE A 41 -4.49 41.42 -18.41
N ILE A 42 -4.12 42.68 -18.11
CA ILE A 42 -4.98 43.84 -18.32
C ILE A 42 -5.35 43.99 -19.80
N ARG A 43 -4.38 43.88 -20.71
CA ARG A 43 -4.62 44.05 -22.15
C ARG A 43 -5.43 42.91 -22.77
N ASN A 44 -5.31 41.70 -22.24
CA ASN A 44 -5.96 40.50 -22.79
C ASN A 44 -7.09 39.99 -21.89
N TRP A 45 -7.63 40.83 -20.99
CA TRP A 45 -8.51 40.39 -19.91
C TRP A 45 -9.77 39.66 -20.42
N VAL A 46 -10.36 40.13 -21.53
CA VAL A 46 -11.54 39.50 -22.16
C VAL A 46 -11.23 38.07 -22.63
N ILE A 47 -10.08 37.86 -23.26
CA ILE A 47 -9.66 36.53 -23.74
C ILE A 47 -9.39 35.62 -22.55
N VAL A 48 -8.72 36.14 -21.52
CA VAL A 48 -8.45 35.40 -20.28
C VAL A 48 -9.77 35.00 -19.60
N LEU A 49 -10.75 35.91 -19.52
CA LEU A 49 -12.07 35.61 -18.96
C LEU A 49 -12.77 34.49 -19.73
N ILE A 50 -12.77 34.55 -21.07
CA ILE A 50 -13.36 33.49 -21.91
C ILE A 50 -12.66 32.14 -21.66
N LEU A 51 -11.32 32.12 -21.60
CA LEU A 51 -10.57 30.90 -21.32
C LEU A 51 -10.88 30.32 -19.94
N VAL A 52 -11.07 31.18 -18.94
CA VAL A 52 -11.49 30.76 -17.59
C VAL A 52 -12.88 30.14 -17.63
N LEU A 53 -13.85 30.80 -18.26
CA LEU A 53 -15.23 30.29 -18.34
C LEU A 53 -15.31 28.98 -19.12
N VAL A 54 -14.64 28.89 -20.27
CA VAL A 54 -14.61 27.67 -21.09
C VAL A 54 -13.85 26.56 -20.36
N GLY A 55 -12.70 26.87 -19.76
CA GLY A 55 -11.92 25.91 -18.98
C GLY A 55 -12.70 25.37 -17.77
N PHE A 56 -13.45 26.24 -17.09
CA PHE A 56 -14.25 25.86 -15.93
C PHE A 56 -15.44 25.00 -16.35
N GLY A 57 -16.17 25.41 -17.41
CA GLY A 57 -17.30 24.65 -17.94
C GLY A 57 -16.88 23.25 -18.43
N LEU A 58 -15.81 23.17 -19.22
CA LEU A 58 -15.26 21.88 -19.67
C LEU A 58 -14.74 21.04 -18.50
N GLY A 59 -14.08 21.65 -17.53
CA GLY A 59 -13.58 20.94 -16.36
C GLY A 59 -14.69 20.38 -15.48
N MET A 60 -15.76 21.13 -15.27
CA MET A 60 -16.94 20.66 -14.54
C MET A 60 -17.62 19.49 -15.28
N PHE A 61 -17.73 19.57 -16.61
CA PHE A 61 -18.27 18.47 -17.42
C PHE A 61 -17.42 17.19 -17.30
N LEU A 62 -16.09 17.33 -17.39
CA LEU A 62 -15.17 16.19 -17.29
C LEU A 62 -15.09 15.61 -15.87
N ASP A 63 -15.17 16.44 -14.82
CA ASP A 63 -15.20 15.97 -13.43
C ASP A 63 -16.48 15.17 -13.14
N ASN A 64 -17.62 15.56 -13.72
CA ASN A 64 -18.89 14.85 -13.53
C ASN A 64 -18.96 13.52 -14.31
N THR A 65 -18.30 13.44 -15.47
CA THR A 65 -18.39 12.26 -16.37
C THR A 65 -17.27 11.25 -16.17
N GLN A 66 -16.09 11.69 -15.73
CA GLN A 66 -14.90 10.83 -15.56
C GLN A 66 -14.59 10.61 -14.09
N LYS A 67 -15.55 10.03 -13.37
CA LYS A 67 -15.35 9.62 -11.98
C LYS A 67 -14.49 8.36 -11.92
N ARG A 68 -13.68 8.28 -10.87
CA ARG A 68 -12.90 7.08 -10.54
C ARG A 68 -13.10 6.77 -9.07
N TYR A 69 -13.36 5.50 -8.80
CA TYR A 69 -13.57 4.97 -7.48
C TYR A 69 -12.45 4.00 -7.15
N GLU A 70 -11.93 4.09 -5.93
CA GLU A 70 -10.98 3.14 -5.37
C GLU A 70 -11.70 2.27 -4.34
N HIS A 71 -11.32 1.00 -4.35
CA HIS A 71 -11.79 -0.03 -3.43
C HIS A 71 -10.57 -0.68 -2.81
N GLU A 72 -10.59 -0.83 -1.50
CA GLU A 72 -9.52 -1.49 -0.75
C GLU A 72 -10.05 -2.75 -0.09
N ILE A 73 -9.31 -3.84 -0.23
CA ILE A 73 -9.58 -5.09 0.46
C ILE A 73 -8.35 -5.42 1.29
N ILE A 74 -8.51 -5.53 2.60
CA ILE A 74 -7.47 -6.08 3.46
C ILE A 74 -7.65 -7.59 3.47
N VAL A 75 -6.61 -8.32 3.07
CA VAL A 75 -6.61 -9.78 3.02
C VAL A 75 -5.49 -10.37 3.85
N ALA A 76 -5.69 -11.60 4.31
CA ALA A 76 -4.68 -12.45 4.92
C ALA A 76 -4.54 -13.74 4.09
N PRO A 77 -3.43 -13.94 3.35
CA PRO A 77 -3.15 -15.20 2.68
C PRO A 77 -2.84 -16.28 3.72
N ASN A 78 -3.54 -17.41 3.64
CA ASN A 78 -3.30 -18.58 4.47
C ASN A 78 -2.45 -19.61 3.72
N PHE A 79 -1.97 -20.63 4.45
CA PHE A 79 -1.35 -21.83 3.86
C PHE A 79 -0.12 -21.56 2.97
N GLY A 80 0.59 -20.46 3.21
CA GLY A 80 1.73 -20.06 2.37
C GLY A 80 1.34 -19.56 0.98
N SER A 81 0.09 -19.16 0.77
CA SER A 81 -0.44 -18.74 -0.54
C SER A 81 -0.06 -17.31 -0.96
N THR A 82 0.87 -16.65 -0.27
CA THR A 82 1.24 -15.25 -0.57
C THR A 82 1.76 -15.09 -2.00
N ASP A 83 2.71 -15.92 -2.44
CA ASP A 83 3.24 -15.81 -3.81
C ASP A 83 2.19 -16.11 -4.87
N TYR A 84 1.30 -17.07 -4.59
CA TYR A 84 0.15 -17.36 -5.43
C TYR A 84 -0.79 -16.16 -5.54
N LEU A 85 -1.10 -15.49 -4.42
CA LEU A 85 -1.93 -14.29 -4.39
C LEU A 85 -1.31 -13.17 -5.24
N TYR A 86 -0.03 -12.87 -5.05
CA TYR A 86 0.66 -11.83 -5.83
C TYR A 86 0.67 -12.17 -7.33
N ALA A 87 1.01 -13.40 -7.70
CA ALA A 87 1.01 -13.83 -9.10
C ALA A 87 -0.38 -13.72 -9.75
N LYS A 88 -1.46 -14.03 -9.02
CA LYS A 88 -2.84 -13.88 -9.51
C LYS A 88 -3.23 -12.42 -9.68
N ILE A 89 -2.84 -11.53 -8.77
CA ILE A 89 -3.07 -10.09 -8.89
C ILE A 89 -2.32 -9.52 -10.11
N ASP A 90 -1.05 -9.91 -10.30
CA ASP A 90 -0.24 -9.50 -11.44
C ASP A 90 -0.83 -9.97 -12.77
N LEU A 91 -1.33 -11.22 -12.82
CA LEU A 91 -2.04 -11.75 -13.98
C LEU A 91 -3.28 -10.91 -14.33
N ILE A 92 -4.12 -10.60 -13.34
CA ILE A 92 -5.32 -9.78 -13.55
C ILE A 92 -4.90 -8.38 -14.05
N ASN A 93 -3.88 -7.78 -13.45
CA ASN A 93 -3.40 -6.47 -13.85
C ASN A 93 -2.83 -6.46 -15.28
N SER A 94 -2.11 -7.51 -15.69
CA SER A 94 -1.66 -7.67 -17.09
C SER A 94 -2.85 -7.76 -18.04
N LYS A 95 -3.87 -8.55 -17.67
CA LYS A 95 -5.07 -8.74 -18.48
C LYS A 95 -5.92 -7.48 -18.63
N ILE A 96 -5.95 -6.63 -17.60
CA ILE A 96 -6.53 -5.28 -17.69
C ILE A 96 -5.75 -4.43 -18.69
N LYS A 97 -4.41 -4.41 -18.63
CA LYS A 97 -3.55 -3.64 -19.55
C LYS A 97 -3.67 -4.10 -21.01
N GLU A 98 -3.83 -5.40 -21.22
CA GLU A 98 -4.06 -6.03 -22.52
C GLU A 98 -5.49 -5.79 -23.05
N ASN A 99 -6.40 -5.23 -22.26
CA ASN A 99 -7.84 -5.14 -22.54
C ASN A 99 -8.49 -6.51 -22.84
N ASP A 100 -8.01 -7.57 -22.17
CA ASP A 100 -8.54 -8.93 -22.32
C ASP A 100 -9.87 -9.07 -21.56
N THR A 101 -10.92 -8.51 -22.15
CA THR A 101 -12.26 -8.51 -21.55
C THR A 101 -12.88 -9.89 -21.44
N LEU A 102 -12.43 -10.86 -22.25
CA LEU A 102 -12.92 -12.23 -22.25
C LEU A 102 -12.44 -12.93 -20.97
N PHE A 103 -11.13 -12.90 -20.70
CA PHE A 103 -10.55 -13.46 -19.48
C PHE A 103 -11.17 -12.83 -18.21
N LEU A 104 -11.26 -11.50 -18.18
CA LEU A 104 -11.79 -10.79 -17.01
C LEU A 104 -13.26 -11.15 -16.74
N LYS A 105 -14.06 -11.40 -17.78
CA LYS A 105 -15.47 -11.74 -17.64
C LYS A 105 -15.71 -13.22 -17.36
N GLU A 106 -15.06 -14.10 -18.13
CA GLU A 106 -15.32 -15.54 -18.11
C GLU A 106 -14.50 -16.28 -17.06
N THR A 107 -13.26 -15.86 -16.82
CA THR A 107 -12.36 -16.50 -15.84
C THR A 107 -12.40 -15.81 -14.48
N VAL A 108 -12.35 -14.48 -14.45
CA VAL A 108 -12.35 -13.72 -13.18
C VAL A 108 -13.78 -13.41 -12.68
N GLY A 109 -14.79 -13.49 -13.56
CA GLY A 109 -16.20 -13.26 -13.20
C GLY A 109 -16.61 -11.78 -13.18
N VAL A 110 -15.75 -10.86 -13.66
CA VAL A 110 -16.04 -9.43 -13.70
C VAL A 110 -17.03 -9.12 -14.83
N LYS A 111 -18.31 -8.91 -14.47
CA LYS A 111 -19.39 -8.68 -15.45
C LYS A 111 -19.16 -7.47 -16.37
N GLN A 112 -18.53 -6.41 -15.85
CA GLN A 112 -18.22 -5.17 -16.58
C GLN A 112 -16.71 -4.92 -16.61
N PRO A 113 -15.95 -5.67 -17.42
CA PRO A 113 -14.49 -5.64 -17.37
C PRO A 113 -13.90 -4.29 -17.79
N LYS A 114 -14.61 -3.52 -18.63
CA LYS A 114 -14.17 -2.17 -19.07
C LYS A 114 -14.16 -1.13 -17.95
N SER A 115 -14.96 -1.33 -16.90
CA SER A 115 -14.97 -0.40 -15.76
C SER A 115 -13.83 -0.67 -14.79
N LEU A 116 -13.20 -1.86 -14.81
CA LEU A 116 -12.01 -2.20 -14.03
C LEU A 116 -10.75 -1.62 -14.68
N LYS A 117 -9.94 -0.87 -13.91
CA LYS A 117 -8.88 -0.01 -14.47
C LYS A 117 -7.49 -0.37 -14.03
N PHE A 118 -7.35 -0.77 -12.78
CA PHE A 118 -6.16 -1.42 -12.30
C PHE A 118 -6.50 -2.23 -11.06
N ILE A 119 -5.59 -3.15 -10.76
CA ILE A 119 -5.52 -3.84 -9.48
C ILE A 119 -4.06 -3.88 -9.05
N GLU A 120 -3.82 -3.65 -7.77
CA GLU A 120 -2.50 -3.67 -7.16
C GLU A 120 -2.59 -4.36 -5.79
N ILE A 121 -1.52 -5.03 -5.38
CA ILE A 121 -1.38 -5.57 -4.03
C ILE A 121 -0.13 -4.99 -3.38
N LYS A 122 -0.28 -4.55 -2.13
CA LYS A 122 0.83 -4.09 -1.28
C LYS A 122 0.71 -4.70 0.11
N PRO A 123 1.82 -5.06 0.75
CA PRO A 123 1.78 -5.52 2.13
C PRO A 123 1.44 -4.37 3.08
N ILE A 124 0.81 -4.70 4.20
CA ILE A 124 0.61 -3.78 5.31
C ILE A 124 1.77 -4.01 6.28
N THR A 125 2.76 -3.12 6.22
CA THR A 125 3.99 -3.20 7.01
C THR A 125 3.67 -3.08 8.50
N ASP A 126 3.88 -4.15 9.25
CA ASP A 126 3.73 -4.21 10.70
C ASP A 126 4.91 -5.00 11.28
N ILE A 127 5.98 -4.28 11.62
CA ILE A 127 7.25 -4.87 12.05
C ILE A 127 7.09 -5.58 13.39
N TYR A 128 6.26 -5.04 14.30
CA TYR A 128 6.00 -5.64 15.60
C TYR A 128 5.34 -7.01 15.45
N LYS A 129 4.32 -7.13 14.59
CA LYS A 129 3.71 -8.44 14.29
C LYS A 129 4.62 -9.39 13.52
N LEU A 130 5.59 -8.86 12.77
CA LEU A 130 6.55 -9.70 12.05
C LEU A 130 7.50 -10.42 13.02
N ILE A 131 7.88 -9.78 14.13
CA ILE A 131 8.78 -10.35 15.15
C ILE A 131 8.05 -11.03 16.32
N GLU A 132 6.75 -10.76 16.48
CA GLU A 132 5.94 -11.33 17.55
C GLU A 132 6.00 -12.87 17.54
N ASN A 133 6.47 -13.44 18.66
CA ASN A 133 6.65 -14.89 18.85
C ASN A 133 7.55 -15.57 17.79
N LYS A 134 8.44 -14.82 17.14
CA LYS A 134 9.38 -15.29 16.11
C LYS A 134 10.79 -14.74 16.37
N PRO A 135 11.56 -15.32 17.31
CA PRO A 135 12.90 -14.82 17.63
C PRO A 135 13.84 -14.82 16.42
N GLU A 136 13.66 -15.74 15.47
CA GLU A 136 14.43 -15.81 14.24
C GLU A 136 14.18 -14.58 13.34
N ASN A 137 12.93 -14.11 13.27
CA ASN A 137 12.60 -12.90 12.53
C ASN A 137 13.23 -11.66 13.19
N PHE A 138 13.26 -11.63 14.51
CA PHE A 138 13.95 -10.55 15.24
C PHE A 138 15.46 -10.56 14.97
N GLU A 139 16.09 -11.72 15.03
CA GLU A 139 17.52 -11.87 14.75
C GLU A 139 17.86 -11.47 13.30
N LEU A 140 17.05 -11.90 12.33
CA LEU A 140 17.21 -11.50 10.93
C LEU A 140 17.14 -9.97 10.75
N ILE A 141 16.15 -9.32 11.35
CA ILE A 141 15.99 -7.86 11.27
C ILE A 141 17.17 -7.16 11.96
N LYS A 142 17.65 -7.68 13.08
CA LYS A 142 18.84 -7.15 13.77
C LYS A 142 20.09 -7.24 12.88
N LEU A 143 20.34 -8.40 12.27
CA LEU A 143 21.46 -8.57 11.31
C LEU A 143 21.34 -7.65 10.10
N MET A 144 20.11 -7.41 9.62
CA MET A 144 19.85 -6.49 8.51
C MET A 144 20.06 -5.03 8.90
N ALA A 145 19.69 -4.67 10.14
CA ALA A 145 19.91 -3.34 10.70
C ALA A 145 21.38 -2.98 10.84
N ASP A 146 22.22 -3.96 11.18
CA ASP A 146 23.66 -3.77 11.27
C ASP A 146 24.32 -3.53 9.90
N ASN A 147 23.67 -3.96 8.80
CA ASN A 147 24.22 -3.93 7.43
C ASN A 147 23.67 -2.79 6.54
N GLY A 148 22.74 -1.93 7.00
CA GLY A 148 22.26 -0.80 6.19
C GLY A 148 20.93 -0.17 6.60
N ASP A 149 20.29 0.51 5.63
CA ASP A 149 19.03 1.24 5.81
C ASP A 149 17.85 0.26 5.98
N ILE A 150 17.55 -0.06 7.25
CA ILE A 150 16.44 -0.92 7.71
C ILE A 150 15.15 -0.65 6.93
N LYS A 151 14.85 0.62 6.65
CA LYS A 151 13.61 1.00 5.98
C LYS A 151 13.49 0.38 4.59
N LYS A 152 14.58 0.44 3.80
CA LYS A 152 14.61 -0.15 2.45
C LYS A 152 14.46 -1.66 2.48
N ILE A 153 15.00 -2.30 3.52
CA ILE A 153 14.98 -3.76 3.65
C ILE A 153 13.61 -4.24 4.10
N ILE A 154 12.96 -3.52 5.00
CA ILE A 154 11.59 -3.82 5.49
C ILE A 154 10.55 -3.62 4.38
N GLU A 155 10.78 -2.63 3.51
CA GLU A 155 9.93 -2.32 2.36
C GLU A 155 10.27 -3.16 1.11
N ASP A 156 11.37 -3.94 1.12
CA ASP A 156 11.78 -4.75 -0.03
C ASP A 156 10.76 -5.86 -0.37
N ASN A 157 10.65 -6.22 -1.64
CA ASN A 157 9.66 -7.18 -2.13
C ASN A 157 9.81 -8.60 -1.54
N LEU A 158 11.02 -9.00 -1.12
CA LEU A 158 11.27 -10.34 -0.57
C LEU A 158 10.80 -10.46 0.89
N THR A 159 11.13 -9.48 1.72
CA THR A 159 10.77 -9.39 3.14
C THR A 159 9.30 -9.01 3.31
N SER A 160 8.81 -8.07 2.49
CA SER A 160 7.47 -7.51 2.63
C SER A 160 6.34 -8.50 2.36
N LYS A 161 6.61 -9.62 1.65
CA LYS A 161 5.67 -10.72 1.51
C LYS A 161 5.44 -11.55 2.80
N ASN A 162 6.27 -11.39 3.82
CA ASN A 162 6.10 -12.11 5.10
C ASN A 162 5.16 -11.41 6.08
N TYR A 163 4.66 -10.21 5.75
CA TYR A 163 3.63 -9.55 6.55
C TYR A 163 2.31 -10.33 6.49
N ARG A 164 1.60 -10.38 7.62
CA ARG A 164 0.35 -11.15 7.73
C ARG A 164 -0.78 -10.59 6.84
N TYR A 165 -0.83 -9.27 6.69
CA TYR A 165 -1.92 -8.58 6.02
C TYR A 165 -1.42 -7.87 4.77
N HIS A 166 -2.24 -7.92 3.73
CA HIS A 166 -1.98 -7.25 2.46
C HIS A 166 -3.20 -6.43 2.07
N ARG A 167 -2.97 -5.27 1.48
CA ARG A 167 -3.99 -4.41 0.89
C ARG A 167 -4.03 -4.68 -0.61
N ILE A 168 -5.19 -5.09 -1.11
CA ILE A 168 -5.51 -5.11 -2.53
C ILE A 168 -6.24 -3.80 -2.84
N SER A 169 -5.69 -3.00 -3.74
CA SER A 169 -6.29 -1.75 -4.22
C SER A 169 -6.82 -1.95 -5.64
N VAL A 170 -8.09 -1.68 -5.84
CA VAL A 170 -8.80 -1.83 -7.11
C VAL A 170 -9.37 -0.47 -7.51
N ALA A 171 -9.19 -0.05 -8.77
CA ALA A 171 -9.88 1.15 -9.27
C ALA A 171 -10.89 0.83 -10.37
N THR A 172 -12.03 1.51 -10.29
CA THR A 172 -13.13 1.40 -11.24
C THR A 172 -13.63 2.78 -11.69
N ASP A 173 -14.29 2.83 -12.85
CA ASP A 173 -14.98 4.05 -13.32
C ASP A 173 -16.45 4.10 -12.86
N ASP A 174 -16.96 3.05 -12.23
CA ASP A 174 -18.34 2.93 -11.76
C ASP A 174 -18.43 2.55 -10.27
N LEU A 175 -19.65 2.63 -9.71
CA LEU A 175 -19.97 2.26 -8.33
C LEU A 175 -20.20 0.74 -8.14
N ASN A 176 -19.68 -0.10 -9.03
CA ASN A 176 -19.85 -1.57 -8.94
C ASN A 176 -18.75 -2.26 -8.11
N GLY A 177 -18.09 -1.52 -7.22
CA GLY A 177 -17.01 -2.01 -6.36
C GLY A 177 -17.33 -3.32 -5.65
N ASP A 178 -18.51 -3.42 -5.05
CA ASP A 178 -18.95 -4.64 -4.33
C ASP A 178 -18.94 -5.89 -5.21
N LYS A 179 -19.49 -5.80 -6.43
CA LYS A 179 -19.58 -6.93 -7.35
C LYS A 179 -18.20 -7.33 -7.87
N ILE A 180 -17.36 -6.34 -8.18
CA ILE A 180 -16.01 -6.55 -8.71
C ILE A 180 -15.12 -7.18 -7.64
N THR A 181 -15.08 -6.60 -6.44
CA THR A 181 -14.28 -7.11 -5.31
C THR A 181 -14.69 -8.53 -4.92
N LYS A 182 -15.98 -8.85 -4.89
CA LYS A 182 -16.46 -10.23 -4.67
C LYS A 182 -16.00 -11.21 -5.76
N SER A 183 -16.08 -10.81 -7.03
CA SER A 183 -15.64 -11.67 -8.16
C SER A 183 -14.13 -11.94 -8.08
N LEU A 184 -13.35 -10.89 -7.78
CA LEU A 184 -11.90 -11.00 -7.56
C LEU A 184 -11.58 -11.95 -6.40
N LEU A 185 -12.22 -11.78 -5.23
CA LEU A 185 -11.99 -12.66 -4.08
C LEU A 185 -12.35 -14.12 -4.36
N ASN A 186 -13.42 -14.38 -5.12
CA ASN A 186 -13.79 -15.72 -5.53
C ASN A 186 -12.70 -16.35 -6.40
N PHE A 187 -12.24 -15.64 -7.43
CA PHE A 187 -11.16 -16.10 -8.31
C PHE A 187 -9.85 -16.35 -7.55
N LEU A 188 -9.51 -15.49 -6.58
CA LEU A 188 -8.33 -15.67 -5.73
C LEU A 188 -8.41 -16.95 -4.87
N ASN A 189 -9.61 -17.36 -4.46
CA ASN A 189 -9.82 -18.58 -3.67
C ASN A 189 -10.04 -19.84 -4.54
N GLU A 190 -9.99 -19.73 -5.86
CA GLU A 190 -10.26 -20.84 -6.78
C GLU A 190 -8.96 -21.55 -7.19
N THR A 191 -8.51 -22.49 -6.36
CA THR A 191 -7.30 -23.27 -6.64
C THR A 191 -7.37 -24.66 -6.00
N GLU A 192 -7.09 -25.71 -6.77
CA GLU A 192 -7.18 -27.09 -6.29
C GLU A 192 -6.12 -27.41 -5.24
N TYR A 193 -4.87 -26.99 -5.45
CA TYR A 193 -3.76 -27.28 -4.56
C TYR A 193 -3.99 -26.74 -3.15
N TYR A 194 -4.32 -25.45 -3.01
CA TYR A 194 -4.53 -24.85 -1.70
C TYR A 194 -5.86 -25.27 -1.05
N LYS A 195 -6.88 -25.67 -1.83
CA LYS A 195 -8.11 -26.27 -1.28
C LYS A 195 -7.81 -27.57 -0.53
N LYS A 196 -6.99 -28.45 -1.11
CA LYS A 196 -6.56 -29.69 -0.43
C LYS A 196 -5.80 -29.41 0.86
N ILE A 197 -4.92 -28.40 0.86
CA ILE A 197 -4.18 -27.99 2.07
C ILE A 197 -5.12 -27.41 3.13
N GLN A 198 -6.07 -26.57 2.71
CA GLN A 198 -7.08 -25.97 3.57
C GLN A 198 -7.90 -27.05 4.27
N GLU A 199 -8.42 -28.03 3.52
CA GLU A 199 -9.20 -29.15 4.06
C GLU A 199 -8.38 -29.96 5.09
N ALA A 200 -7.15 -30.32 4.74
CA ALA A 200 -6.26 -31.05 5.65
C ALA A 200 -5.97 -30.24 6.92
N LYS A 201 -5.73 -28.93 6.82
CA LYS A 201 -5.51 -28.06 7.98
C LYS A 201 -6.76 -27.94 8.86
N LEU A 202 -7.94 -27.81 8.27
CA LEU A 202 -9.21 -27.77 9.02
C LEU A 202 -9.46 -29.07 9.78
N ILE A 203 -9.20 -30.22 9.16
CA ILE A 203 -9.33 -31.53 9.82
C ILE A 203 -8.32 -31.62 10.97
N ASN A 204 -7.05 -31.33 10.71
CA ASN A 204 -6.00 -31.39 11.73
C ASN A 204 -6.31 -30.50 12.94
N VAL A 205 -6.78 -29.27 12.73
CA VAL A 205 -7.17 -28.38 13.84
C VAL A 205 -8.30 -29.01 14.65
N LYS A 206 -9.36 -29.50 14.00
CA LYS A 206 -10.50 -30.14 14.71
C LYS A 206 -10.10 -31.39 15.49
N GLU A 207 -9.22 -32.21 14.93
CA GLU A 207 -8.68 -33.39 15.61
C GLU A 207 -7.87 -33.00 16.84
N LYS A 208 -6.98 -32.01 16.71
CA LYS A 208 -6.22 -31.47 17.86
C LYS A 208 -7.11 -30.90 18.94
N MET A 209 -8.16 -30.15 18.57
CA MET A 209 -9.14 -29.66 19.53
C MET A 209 -9.82 -30.82 20.29
N THR A 210 -10.21 -31.88 19.58
CA THR A 210 -10.83 -33.07 20.19
C THR A 210 -9.88 -33.81 21.14
N GLN A 211 -8.61 -33.92 20.76
CA GLN A 211 -7.57 -34.48 21.63
C GLN A 211 -7.35 -33.60 22.87
N ASN A 212 -7.27 -32.28 22.71
CA ASN A 212 -7.12 -31.36 23.82
C ASN A 212 -8.28 -31.46 24.81
N ASP A 213 -9.53 -31.54 24.33
CA ASP A 213 -10.71 -31.73 25.19
C ASP A 213 -10.63 -33.06 25.97
N THR A 214 -10.18 -34.12 25.31
CA THR A 214 -9.98 -35.44 25.93
C THR A 214 -8.91 -35.37 27.02
N THR A 215 -7.74 -34.79 26.73
CA THR A 215 -6.65 -34.63 27.70
C THR A 215 -7.05 -33.73 28.87
N ILE A 216 -7.75 -32.63 28.61
CA ILE A 216 -8.27 -31.75 29.68
C ILE A 216 -9.24 -32.52 30.58
N SER A 217 -10.11 -33.35 30.00
CA SER A 217 -11.04 -34.20 30.76
C SER A 217 -10.31 -35.23 31.63
N GLN A 218 -9.27 -35.88 31.09
CA GLN A 218 -8.40 -36.79 31.85
C GLN A 218 -7.70 -36.07 33.02
N ILE A 219 -7.15 -34.88 32.78
CA ILE A 219 -6.54 -34.05 33.83
C ILE A 219 -7.57 -33.72 34.91
N ASN A 220 -8.79 -33.33 34.54
CA ASN A 220 -9.87 -33.07 35.50
C ASN A 220 -10.13 -34.30 36.39
N GLY A 221 -10.16 -35.50 35.80
CA GLY A 221 -10.31 -36.75 36.53
C GLY A 221 -9.19 -36.99 37.54
N VAL A 222 -7.92 -36.78 37.16
CA VAL A 222 -6.76 -36.89 38.05
C VAL A 222 -6.85 -35.89 39.21
N LEU A 223 -7.15 -34.63 38.91
CA LEU A 223 -7.29 -33.58 39.93
C LEU A 223 -8.44 -33.87 40.91
N GLN A 224 -9.56 -34.39 40.41
CA GLN A 224 -10.69 -34.79 41.24
C GLN A 224 -10.34 -35.99 42.14
N GLY A 225 -9.64 -36.99 41.59
CA GLY A 225 -9.14 -38.14 42.35
C GLY A 225 -8.16 -37.74 43.47
N PHE A 226 -7.36 -36.71 43.28
CA PHE A 226 -6.49 -36.17 44.34
C PHE A 226 -7.32 -35.52 45.46
N SER A 227 -8.31 -34.69 45.10
CA SER A 227 -9.18 -34.00 46.05
C SER A 227 -10.06 -34.95 46.89
N SER A 228 -10.60 -36.01 46.28
CA SER A 228 -11.47 -36.97 46.98
C SER A 228 -10.70 -37.82 48.00
N ASN A 229 -9.46 -38.21 47.70
CA ASN A 229 -8.63 -39.01 48.61
C ASN A 229 -8.17 -38.23 49.86
N LEU A 230 -8.01 -36.90 49.78
CA LEU A 230 -7.69 -36.04 50.92
C LEU A 230 -8.84 -35.95 51.96
N ASN A 231 -10.08 -36.19 51.54
CA ASN A 231 -11.28 -36.05 52.38
C ASN A 231 -11.73 -37.36 53.05
N SER A 232 -11.01 -38.47 52.85
CA SER A 232 -11.33 -39.77 53.46
C SER A 232 -10.59 -39.97 54.80
N SER A 233 -11.32 -40.26 55.88
CA SER A 233 -10.81 -40.30 57.26
C SER A 233 -9.98 -41.55 57.63
N GLN A 234 -9.59 -42.38 56.66
CA GLN A 234 -8.76 -43.57 56.90
C GLN A 234 -7.29 -43.30 56.54
N LYS A 235 -6.56 -42.72 57.49
CA LYS A 235 -5.09 -42.70 57.49
C LYS A 235 -4.57 -44.11 57.79
N SER A 236 -4.26 -44.90 56.76
CA SER A 236 -3.47 -46.13 56.92
C SER A 236 -2.18 -46.03 56.10
N ASP A 237 -1.05 -45.87 56.82
CA ASP A 237 0.36 -46.25 56.56
C ASP A 237 0.99 -46.23 55.15
N LYS A 238 0.33 -45.69 54.11
CA LYS A 238 0.83 -45.58 52.73
C LYS A 238 1.01 -44.14 52.26
N LEU A 239 1.13 -43.19 53.19
CA LEU A 239 1.29 -41.76 52.90
C LEU A 239 2.70 -41.36 52.41
N VAL A 240 3.62 -42.32 52.24
CA VAL A 240 5.03 -42.07 51.90
C VAL A 240 5.24 -41.57 50.46
N TYR A 241 4.23 -41.62 49.57
CA TYR A 241 4.41 -41.34 48.14
C TYR A 241 3.79 -40.02 47.61
N PHE A 242 3.22 -39.16 48.45
CA PHE A 242 2.52 -37.94 47.98
C PHE A 242 3.25 -36.61 48.27
N ASN A 243 4.57 -36.63 48.44
CA ASN A 243 5.34 -35.44 48.79
C ASN A 243 5.98 -34.69 47.61
N ASP A 244 5.45 -34.82 46.39
CA ASP A 244 5.89 -34.00 45.25
C ASP A 244 4.76 -33.08 44.78
N ASN A 245 4.41 -32.07 45.60
CA ASN A 245 3.48 -30.98 45.25
C ASN A 245 3.87 -30.25 43.93
N THR A 246 5.10 -30.43 43.45
CA THR A 246 5.61 -29.90 42.19
C THR A 246 4.90 -30.51 40.97
N GLN A 247 4.59 -31.81 40.99
CA GLN A 247 3.99 -32.50 39.84
C GLN A 247 2.53 -32.07 39.59
N LEU A 248 1.78 -31.75 40.65
CA LEU A 248 0.39 -31.26 40.54
C LEU A 248 0.33 -29.88 39.88
N ASN A 249 1.28 -29.00 40.21
CA ASN A 249 1.39 -27.68 39.61
C ASN A 249 1.64 -27.77 38.09
N ASP A 250 2.48 -28.70 37.65
CA ASP A 250 2.77 -28.90 36.22
C ASP A 250 1.55 -29.43 35.46
N VAL A 251 0.75 -30.31 36.08
CA VAL A 251 -0.53 -30.78 35.52
C VAL A 251 -1.54 -29.62 35.37
N ILE A 252 -1.65 -28.75 36.38
CA ILE A 252 -2.53 -27.58 36.33
C ILE A 252 -2.08 -26.58 35.27
N LYS A 253 -0.77 -26.32 35.17
CA LYS A 253 -0.20 -25.47 34.11
C LYS A 253 -0.49 -26.02 32.73
N THR A 254 -0.23 -27.32 32.52
CA THR A 254 -0.52 -28.02 31.26
C THR A 254 -1.98 -27.87 30.88
N LYS A 255 -2.92 -28.02 31.83
CA LYS A 255 -4.34 -27.76 31.57
C LYS A 255 -4.60 -26.31 31.13
N GLY A 256 -3.98 -25.33 31.80
CA GLY A 256 -4.06 -23.92 31.40
C GLY A 256 -3.58 -23.70 29.96
N ASP A 257 -2.45 -24.29 29.60
CA ASP A 257 -1.86 -24.20 28.27
C ASP A 257 -2.77 -24.83 27.21
N LEU A 258 -3.32 -26.03 27.47
CA LEU A 258 -4.27 -26.70 26.56
C LEU A 258 -5.57 -25.89 26.35
N VAL A 259 -6.05 -25.21 27.40
CA VAL A 259 -7.23 -24.32 27.30
C VAL A 259 -6.92 -23.08 26.46
N ASN A 260 -5.74 -22.48 26.63
CA ASN A 260 -5.28 -21.36 25.81
C ASN A 260 -5.12 -21.79 24.34
N GLU A 261 -4.53 -22.96 24.12
CA GLU A 261 -4.37 -23.56 22.80
C GLU A 261 -5.72 -23.80 22.12
N GLN A 262 -6.72 -24.31 22.86
CA GLN A 262 -8.09 -24.44 22.38
C GLN A 262 -8.71 -23.10 21.95
N GLY A 263 -8.44 -22.03 22.69
CA GLY A 263 -8.82 -20.67 22.32
C GLY A 263 -8.20 -20.26 20.98
N ASN A 264 -6.91 -20.53 20.79
CA ASN A 264 -6.19 -20.22 19.56
C ASN A 264 -6.73 -21.03 18.36
N TYR A 265 -6.98 -22.33 18.52
CA TYR A 265 -7.55 -23.17 17.46
C TYR A 265 -8.92 -22.67 16.98
N LYS A 266 -9.77 -22.16 17.88
CA LYS A 266 -11.05 -21.55 17.49
C LYS A 266 -10.86 -20.33 16.59
N ILE A 267 -9.84 -19.51 16.86
CA ILE A 267 -9.50 -18.34 16.03
C ILE A 267 -8.92 -18.80 14.68
N GLU A 268 -8.06 -19.83 14.67
CA GLU A 268 -7.52 -20.41 13.44
C GLU A 268 -8.61 -20.92 12.50
N LEU A 269 -9.64 -21.60 13.02
CA LEU A 269 -10.77 -22.07 12.22
C LEU A 269 -11.52 -20.93 11.51
N ILE A 270 -11.63 -19.74 12.12
CA ILE A 270 -12.22 -18.56 11.49
C ILE A 270 -11.35 -18.05 10.34
N GLY A 271 -10.03 -18.17 10.47
CA GLY A 271 -9.08 -17.78 9.42
C GLY A 271 -9.01 -18.79 8.28
N TYR A 272 -9.11 -20.08 8.56
CA TYR A 272 -8.95 -21.19 7.61
C TYR A 272 -10.18 -21.48 6.76
N ASP A 273 -11.25 -20.68 6.84
CA ASP A 273 -12.43 -20.79 5.97
C ASP A 273 -12.15 -20.37 4.51
N LYS A 274 -11.05 -19.63 4.27
CA LYS A 274 -10.61 -19.21 2.94
C LYS A 274 -9.10 -19.35 2.76
N ILE A 275 -8.65 -19.55 1.53
CA ILE A 275 -7.21 -19.55 1.17
C ILE A 275 -6.67 -18.12 1.24
N VAL A 276 -7.42 -17.17 0.69
CA VAL A 276 -7.18 -15.73 0.83
C VAL A 276 -8.37 -15.16 1.60
N LYS A 277 -8.17 -14.94 2.90
CA LYS A 277 -9.22 -14.45 3.80
C LYS A 277 -9.36 -12.93 3.67
N ASP A 278 -10.54 -12.45 3.35
CA ASP A 278 -10.92 -11.04 3.47
C ASP A 278 -11.14 -10.68 4.95
N ILE A 279 -10.43 -9.65 5.39
CA ILE A 279 -10.46 -9.11 6.75
C ILE A 279 -11.39 -7.90 6.81
N SER A 280 -11.26 -7.01 5.83
CA SER A 280 -12.13 -5.86 5.67
C SER A 280 -12.19 -5.43 4.22
N THR A 281 -13.26 -4.75 3.84
CA THR A 281 -13.43 -4.16 2.52
C THR A 281 -13.95 -2.73 2.66
N THR A 282 -13.32 -1.79 1.98
CA THR A 282 -13.77 -0.41 1.86
C THR A 282 -14.04 -0.13 0.39
N LEU A 283 -15.25 0.32 0.08
CA LEU A 283 -15.73 0.45 -1.30
C LEU A 283 -16.05 1.90 -1.64
N ASN A 284 -15.97 2.19 -2.93
CA ASN A 284 -16.48 3.41 -3.55
C ASN A 284 -15.85 4.70 -3.00
N ILE A 285 -14.55 4.67 -2.66
CA ILE A 285 -13.80 5.86 -2.29
C ILE A 285 -13.61 6.68 -3.57
N GLU A 286 -14.25 7.84 -3.70
CA GLU A 286 -14.07 8.70 -4.87
C GLU A 286 -12.64 9.26 -4.89
N LYS A 287 -11.90 8.96 -5.97
CA LYS A 287 -10.53 9.42 -6.14
C LYS A 287 -10.53 10.91 -6.47
N THR A 288 -9.93 11.69 -5.59
CA THR A 288 -9.70 13.13 -5.81
C THR A 288 -8.21 13.40 -5.99
N GLY A 289 -7.86 14.27 -6.92
CA GLY A 289 -6.46 14.59 -7.24
C GLY A 289 -6.32 15.56 -8.41
N LEU A 290 -5.10 15.79 -8.89
CA LEU A 290 -4.85 16.69 -10.02
C LEU A 290 -5.55 16.21 -11.31
N LEU A 291 -5.67 14.90 -11.50
CA LEU A 291 -6.26 14.33 -12.71
C LEU A 291 -7.74 13.94 -12.56
N TYR A 292 -8.32 14.02 -11.35
CA TYR A 292 -9.67 13.54 -11.05
C TYR A 292 -10.34 14.44 -9.99
N GLY A 293 -11.53 14.96 -10.28
CA GLY A 293 -12.34 15.75 -9.35
C GLY A 293 -11.97 17.24 -9.23
N ASN A 294 -10.79 17.64 -9.75
CA ASN A 294 -10.30 19.02 -9.71
C ASN A 294 -10.05 19.64 -11.10
N LYS A 295 -10.53 19.02 -12.20
CA LYS A 295 -10.32 19.54 -13.56
C LYS A 295 -10.97 20.90 -13.76
N LYS A 296 -12.09 21.18 -13.07
CA LYS A 296 -12.74 22.50 -13.06
C LYS A 296 -11.81 23.65 -12.64
N LEU A 297 -10.78 23.37 -11.84
CA LEU A 297 -9.78 24.35 -11.42
C LEU A 297 -8.53 24.31 -12.31
N ILE A 298 -8.12 23.11 -12.74
CA ILE A 298 -6.86 22.91 -13.46
C ILE A 298 -6.96 23.31 -14.94
N LEU A 299 -8.08 23.03 -15.61
CA LEU A 299 -8.26 23.37 -17.02
C LEU A 299 -8.23 24.89 -17.31
N PRO A 300 -8.88 25.75 -16.51
CA PRO A 300 -8.70 27.20 -16.62
C PRO A 300 -7.22 27.62 -16.57
N LEU A 301 -6.48 27.11 -15.59
CA LEU A 301 -5.05 27.42 -15.43
C LEU A 301 -4.23 26.92 -16.62
N LEU A 302 -4.50 25.71 -17.09
CA LEU A 302 -3.83 25.13 -18.25
C LEU A 302 -4.08 25.96 -19.52
N PHE A 303 -5.32 26.38 -19.76
CA PHE A 303 -5.67 27.21 -20.92
C PHE A 303 -5.00 28.59 -20.88
N ILE A 304 -4.96 29.23 -19.71
CA ILE A 304 -4.23 30.50 -19.53
C ILE A 304 -2.73 30.28 -19.76
N PHE A 305 -2.17 29.20 -19.22
CA PHE A 305 -0.75 28.87 -19.38
C PHE A 305 -0.39 28.65 -20.86
N ILE A 306 -1.17 27.85 -21.59
CA ILE A 306 -1.00 27.63 -23.03
C ILE A 306 -1.12 28.96 -23.80
N TYR A 307 -2.09 29.81 -23.44
CA TYR A 307 -2.25 31.11 -24.07
C TYR A 307 -1.04 32.03 -23.87
N ILE A 308 -0.48 32.07 -22.66
CA ILE A 308 0.75 32.81 -22.34
C ILE A 308 1.93 32.28 -23.16
N LEU A 309 2.09 30.95 -23.24
CA LEU A 309 3.15 30.33 -24.04
C LEU A 309 3.03 30.70 -25.52
N LEU A 310 1.84 30.57 -26.11
CA LEU A 310 1.60 30.90 -27.52
C LEU A 310 1.88 32.38 -27.82
N LYS A 311 1.44 33.30 -26.95
CA LYS A 311 1.70 34.74 -27.11
C LYS A 311 3.18 35.08 -26.94
N SER A 312 3.85 34.46 -25.97
CA SER A 312 5.28 34.64 -25.74
C SER A 312 6.10 34.14 -26.92
N PHE A 313 5.76 32.95 -27.43
CA PHE A 313 6.36 32.38 -28.63
C PHE A 313 6.16 33.28 -29.86
N LYS A 314 4.94 33.77 -30.09
CA LYS A 314 4.64 34.69 -31.20
C LYS A 314 5.42 36.00 -31.08
N SER A 315 5.57 36.54 -29.87
CA SER A 315 6.36 37.75 -29.60
C SER A 315 7.85 37.51 -29.87
N PHE A 316 8.39 36.39 -29.38
CA PHE A 316 9.77 35.98 -29.63
C PHE A 316 10.04 35.80 -31.12
N TYR A 317 9.21 35.03 -31.83
CA TYR A 317 9.35 34.82 -33.28
C TYR A 317 9.35 36.12 -34.06
N ARG A 318 8.43 37.05 -33.76
CA ARG A 318 8.38 38.37 -34.41
C ARG A 318 9.65 39.19 -34.19
N LYS A 319 10.20 39.17 -32.97
CA LYS A 319 11.47 39.85 -32.68
C LYS A 319 12.62 39.27 -33.48
N GLN A 320 12.74 37.94 -33.50
CA GLN A 320 13.81 37.27 -34.26
C GLN A 320 13.69 37.53 -35.76
N LYS A 321 12.48 37.50 -36.31
CA LYS A 321 12.23 37.81 -37.72
C LYS A 321 12.65 39.24 -38.09
N LEU A 322 12.30 40.24 -37.27
CA LEU A 322 12.68 41.64 -37.51
C LEU A 322 14.20 41.85 -37.43
N ILE A 323 14.90 41.12 -36.56
CA ILE A 323 16.37 41.17 -36.48
C ILE A 323 16.98 40.59 -37.77
N LEU A 324 16.44 39.48 -38.27
CA LEU A 324 16.89 38.88 -39.53
C LEU A 324 16.65 39.81 -40.73
N GLU A 325 15.48 40.47 -40.80
CA GLU A 325 15.15 41.44 -41.87
C GLU A 325 15.97 42.74 -41.82
N LYS A 326 16.51 43.11 -40.64
CA LYS A 326 17.35 44.31 -40.48
C LYS A 326 18.85 44.03 -40.74
N ASN A 327 19.25 42.76 -40.67
CA ASN A 327 20.63 42.32 -40.88
C ASN A 327 20.89 41.77 -42.29
N ASN A 328 19.86 41.71 -43.15
CA ASN A 328 19.93 41.42 -44.58
C ASN A 328 19.66 42.69 -45.39
#